data_AF-A0A938QGE9-F1
#
_entry.id   AF-A0A938QGE9-F1
#
_cell.length_a   1.000
_cell.length_b   1.000
_cell.length_c   1.000
_cell.angle_alpha   90.00
_cell.angle_beta   90.00
_cell.angle_gamma   90.00
#
_symmetry.space_group_name_H-M   'P 1'
#
loop_
_entity.id
_entity.type
_entity.pdbx_description
1 polymer ?
#
loop_
_entity_poly.entity_id
_entity_poly.type
_entity_poly.pdbx_seq_one_letter_code
_entity_poly.pdbx_strand_id
1 'polypeptide(L)'
;MNRHFLEFWGKALLQAAKSQQHLEDLANWTQRGFIGFQDYTKLFKAAYGLEDVKEDSPDFFNLWRKAEKDFRESFREYLNLLGMVLREEYDSLARKCEELKEKVAEQEETLKHLRTLLDEKGLGMEATTVEFQNLVKKQGEQFQKFIKGLGESLKPEKPGD
;
A
#
# COMPACT_ATOMS: atom_id res chain seq x y z
N MET A 1 12.04 -21.20 9.00
CA MET A 1 12.90 -20.77 10.10
C MET A 1 13.91 -21.88 10.33
N ASN A 2 15.21 -21.57 10.43
CA ASN A 2 16.24 -22.62 10.48
C ASN A 2 16.67 -22.99 11.92
N ARG A 3 17.32 -24.14 12.08
CA ARG A 3 17.78 -24.65 13.38
C ARG A 3 18.82 -23.74 14.04
N HIS A 4 19.74 -23.18 13.26
CA HIS A 4 20.81 -22.31 13.74
C HIS A 4 20.24 -21.05 14.41
N PHE A 5 19.22 -20.46 13.80
CA PHE A 5 18.45 -19.35 14.36
C PHE A 5 17.83 -19.73 15.71
N LEU A 6 17.12 -20.85 15.79
CA LEU A 6 16.48 -21.27 17.04
C LEU A 6 17.49 -21.55 18.16
N GLU A 7 18.63 -22.16 17.81
CA GLU A 7 19.71 -22.42 18.76
C GLU A 7 20.32 -21.13 19.28
N PHE A 8 20.64 -20.19 18.38
CA PHE A 8 21.09 -18.86 18.78
C PHE A 8 20.05 -18.17 19.66
N TRP A 9 18.79 -18.12 19.21
CA TRP A 9 17.72 -17.38 19.86
C TRP A 9 17.43 -17.92 21.26
N GLY A 10 17.42 -19.25 21.43
CA GLY A 10 17.30 -19.88 22.74
C GLY A 10 18.44 -19.51 23.68
N LYS A 11 19.69 -19.60 23.22
CA LYS A 11 20.87 -19.23 24.03
C LYS A 11 20.91 -17.73 24.35
N ALA A 12 20.52 -16.89 23.40
CA ALA A 12 20.49 -15.44 23.56
C ALA A 12 19.44 -15.02 24.59
N LEU A 13 18.23 -15.59 24.54
CA LEU A 13 17.19 -15.31 25.53
C LEU A 13 17.57 -15.81 26.93
N LEU A 14 18.25 -16.96 27.03
CA LEU A 14 18.78 -17.44 28.32
C LEU A 14 19.87 -16.53 28.89
N GLN A 15 20.70 -15.91 28.05
CA GLN A 15 21.66 -14.90 28.49
C GLN A 15 20.96 -13.61 28.90
N ALA A 16 20.02 -13.12 28.10
CA ALA A 16 19.21 -11.94 28.40
C ALA A 16 18.41 -12.09 29.70
N ALA A 17 17.98 -13.31 30.05
CA ALA A 17 17.28 -13.58 31.30
C ALA A 17 18.16 -13.41 32.56
N LYS A 18 19.50 -13.42 32.43
CA LYS A 18 20.41 -13.30 33.58
C LYS A 18 20.49 -11.87 34.12
N SER A 19 20.31 -10.85 33.27
CA SER A 19 20.32 -9.44 33.68
C SER A 19 19.72 -8.55 32.61
N GLN A 20 19.19 -7.38 33.03
CA GLN A 20 18.70 -6.36 32.12
C GLN A 20 19.80 -5.85 31.16
N GLN A 21 21.05 -5.79 31.63
CA GLN A 21 22.20 -5.40 30.80
C GLN A 21 22.36 -6.33 29.59
N HIS A 22 22.20 -7.63 29.76
CA HIS A 22 22.29 -8.57 28.63
C HIS A 22 21.18 -8.38 27.61
N LEU A 23 19.97 -7.97 28.05
CA LEU A 23 18.88 -7.63 27.13
C LEU A 23 19.20 -6.36 26.32
N GLU A 24 19.77 -5.35 26.96
CA GLU A 24 20.21 -4.11 26.29
C GLU A 24 21.35 -4.39 25.30
N ASP A 25 22.31 -5.24 25.68
CA ASP A 25 23.40 -5.68 24.80
C ASP A 25 22.87 -6.45 23.58
N LEU A 26 21.84 -7.30 23.76
CA LEU A 26 21.19 -8.01 22.65
C LEU A 26 20.51 -7.02 21.70
N ALA A 27 19.75 -6.06 22.24
CA ALA A 27 19.09 -5.03 21.44
C ALA A 27 20.12 -4.22 20.63
N ASN A 28 21.19 -3.77 21.27
CA ASN A 28 22.26 -3.03 20.62
C ASN A 28 22.99 -3.87 19.55
N TRP A 29 23.22 -5.16 19.80
CA TRP A 29 23.82 -6.08 18.84
C TRP A 29 22.96 -6.25 17.59
N THR A 30 21.64 -6.39 17.74
CA THR A 30 20.72 -6.45 16.60
C THR A 30 20.68 -5.15 15.80
N GLN A 31 20.74 -3.98 16.47
CA GLN A 31 20.75 -2.67 15.80
C GLN A 31 22.05 -2.40 15.04
N ARG A 32 23.19 -2.90 15.51
CA ARG A 32 24.51 -2.72 14.87
C ARG A 32 24.81 -3.73 13.76
N GLY A 33 23.81 -4.46 13.26
CA GLY A 33 24.00 -5.44 12.20
C GLY A 33 24.76 -6.68 12.66
N PHE A 34 24.50 -7.14 13.89
CA PHE A 34 25.00 -8.41 14.42
C PHE A 34 26.51 -8.47 14.65
N ILE A 35 27.18 -7.31 14.75
CA ILE A 35 28.62 -7.18 14.97
C ILE A 35 28.89 -6.34 16.23
N GLY A 36 29.98 -6.65 16.94
CA GLY A 36 30.58 -5.74 17.91
C GLY A 36 30.33 -6.04 19.39
N PHE A 37 29.41 -6.95 19.73
CA PHE A 37 29.25 -7.46 21.09
C PHE A 37 29.84 -8.87 21.19
N GLN A 38 30.93 -9.03 21.95
CA GLN A 38 31.72 -10.26 21.93
C GLN A 38 30.90 -11.51 22.30
N ASP A 39 29.99 -11.42 23.26
CA ASP A 39 29.24 -12.59 23.73
C ASP A 39 28.20 -13.06 22.73
N TYR A 40 27.40 -12.14 22.17
CA TYR A 40 26.43 -12.48 21.13
C TYR A 40 27.08 -12.83 19.80
N THR A 41 28.21 -12.21 19.46
CA THR A 41 29.01 -12.57 18.28
C THR A 41 29.56 -14.00 18.42
N LYS A 42 30.07 -14.37 19.60
CA LYS A 42 30.51 -15.75 19.88
C LYS A 42 29.34 -16.74 19.78
N LEU A 43 28.20 -16.44 20.40
CA LEU A 43 27.01 -17.29 20.29
C LEU A 43 26.54 -17.46 18.85
N PHE A 44 26.59 -16.39 18.06
CA PHE A 44 26.23 -16.42 16.65
C PHE A 44 27.18 -17.30 15.85
N LYS A 45 28.50 -17.11 16.04
CA LYS A 45 29.50 -17.98 15.42
C LYS A 45 29.31 -19.44 15.80
N ALA A 46 29.05 -19.73 17.08
CA ALA A 46 28.76 -21.08 17.56
C ALA A 46 27.56 -21.69 16.84
N ALA A 47 26.45 -20.96 16.79
CA ALA A 47 25.21 -21.44 16.20
C ALA A 47 25.34 -21.69 14.68
N TYR A 48 26.14 -20.89 13.99
CA TYR A 48 26.32 -20.98 12.53
C TYR A 48 27.60 -21.71 12.08
N GLY A 49 28.36 -22.30 13.01
CA GLY A 49 29.58 -23.07 12.70
C GLY A 49 30.75 -22.22 12.19
N LEU A 50 30.88 -20.99 12.67
CA LEU A 50 31.92 -20.02 12.29
C LEU A 50 33.02 -19.85 13.34
N GLU A 51 33.09 -20.72 14.35
CA GLU A 51 34.06 -20.61 15.46
C GLU A 51 35.51 -20.79 15.00
N ASP A 52 35.74 -21.75 14.10
CA ASP A 52 37.08 -22.13 13.63
C ASP A 52 37.55 -21.35 12.38
N VAL A 53 36.71 -20.44 11.88
CA VAL A 53 37.01 -19.70 10.64
C VAL A 53 37.81 -18.45 10.99
N LYS A 54 39.00 -18.30 10.38
CA LYS A 54 39.86 -17.12 10.57
C LYS A 54 39.17 -15.86 10.06
N GLU A 55 39.00 -14.87 10.94
CA GLU A 55 38.27 -13.62 10.67
C GLU A 55 38.84 -12.83 9.48
N ASP A 56 40.14 -12.91 9.22
CA ASP A 56 40.82 -12.19 8.13
C ASP A 56 40.71 -12.88 6.75
N SER A 57 40.02 -14.02 6.67
CA SER A 57 39.87 -14.75 5.40
C SER A 57 38.70 -14.20 4.57
N PRO A 58 38.83 -14.11 3.22
CA PRO A 58 37.70 -13.83 2.35
C PRO A 58 36.52 -14.80 2.53
N ASP A 59 36.82 -16.04 2.92
CA ASP A 59 35.84 -17.09 3.22
C ASP A 59 34.99 -16.75 4.45
N PHE A 60 35.60 -16.16 5.48
CA PHE A 60 34.87 -15.68 6.67
C PHE A 60 33.83 -14.63 6.30
N PHE A 61 34.19 -13.63 5.51
CA PHE A 61 33.26 -12.58 5.11
C PHE A 61 32.06 -13.13 4.31
N ASN A 62 32.29 -14.10 3.43
CA ASN A 62 31.23 -14.72 2.65
C ASN A 62 30.31 -15.59 3.53
N LEU A 63 30.88 -16.41 4.41
CA LEU A 63 30.12 -17.24 5.34
C LEU A 63 29.34 -16.39 6.35
N TRP A 64 29.94 -15.32 6.86
CA TRP A 64 29.29 -14.36 7.75
C TRP A 64 28.08 -13.71 7.08
N ARG A 65 28.25 -13.18 5.86
CA ARG A 65 27.15 -12.56 5.10
C ARG A 65 26.01 -13.55 4.84
N LYS A 66 26.34 -14.81 4.56
CA LYS A 66 25.34 -15.88 4.38
C LYS A 66 24.60 -16.15 5.68
N ALA A 67 25.33 -16.34 6.78
CA ALA A 67 24.74 -16.56 8.10
C ALA A 67 23.84 -15.41 8.53
N GLU A 68 24.28 -14.17 8.30
CA GLU A 68 23.51 -12.96 8.59
C GLU A 68 22.20 -12.93 7.78
N LYS A 69 22.27 -13.22 6.48
CA LYS A 69 21.08 -13.27 5.62
C LYS A 69 20.09 -14.32 6.11
N ASP A 70 20.57 -15.54 6.36
CA ASP A 70 19.77 -16.66 6.85
C ASP A 70 19.14 -16.36 8.22
N PHE A 71 19.86 -15.63 9.08
CA PHE A 71 19.36 -15.16 10.37
C PHE A 71 18.24 -14.14 10.20
N ARG A 72 18.43 -13.11 9.36
CA ARG A 72 17.42 -12.06 9.12
C ARG A 72 16.13 -12.65 8.54
N GLU A 73 16.25 -13.60 7.61
CA GLU A 73 15.09 -14.30 7.05
C GLU A 73 14.35 -15.11 8.13
N SER A 74 15.08 -15.90 8.92
CA SER A 74 14.48 -16.68 10.02
C SER A 74 13.85 -15.80 11.10
N PHE A 75 14.46 -14.65 11.41
CA PHE A 75 13.94 -13.69 12.38
C PHE A 75 12.64 -13.05 11.88
N ARG A 76 12.56 -12.68 10.60
CA ARG A 76 11.32 -12.18 10.00
C ARG A 76 10.22 -13.24 10.06
N GLU A 77 10.51 -14.50 9.73
CA GLU A 77 9.54 -15.59 9.83
C GLU A 77 9.07 -15.81 11.28
N TYR A 78 9.98 -15.75 12.25
CA TYR A 78 9.63 -15.81 13.67
C TYR A 78 8.68 -14.68 14.09
N LEU A 79 8.97 -13.44 13.70
CA LEU A 79 8.10 -12.29 13.99
C LEU A 79 6.73 -12.46 13.33
N ASN A 80 6.70 -12.89 12.07
CA ASN A 80 5.44 -13.15 11.35
C ASN A 80 4.58 -14.20 12.05
N LEU A 81 5.17 -15.26 12.59
CA LEU A 81 4.44 -16.27 13.38
C LEU A 81 3.80 -15.68 14.64
N LEU A 82 4.41 -14.67 15.23
CA LEU A 82 3.88 -13.95 16.39
C LEU A 82 2.96 -12.77 16.02
N GLY A 83 2.67 -12.58 14.72
CA GLY A 83 1.90 -11.43 14.24
C GLY A 83 2.61 -10.09 14.42
N MET A 84 3.94 -10.11 14.53
CA MET A 84 4.79 -8.93 14.72
C MET A 84 5.51 -8.58 13.42
N VAL A 85 5.86 -7.31 13.26
CA VAL A 85 6.65 -6.80 12.12
C VAL A 85 7.85 -6.01 12.63
N LEU A 86 8.89 -5.93 11.80
CA LEU A 86 10.05 -5.10 12.11
C LEU A 86 9.64 -3.62 12.15
N ARG A 87 10.22 -2.86 13.09
CA ARG A 87 9.94 -1.41 13.22
C ARG A 87 10.22 -0.66 11.92
N GLU A 88 11.31 -0.99 11.22
CA GLU A 88 11.64 -0.36 9.93
C GLU A 88 10.57 -0.58 8.87
N GLU A 89 10.00 -1.80 8.82
CA GLU A 89 8.90 -2.13 7.90
C GLU A 89 7.62 -1.38 8.30
N TYR A 90 7.33 -1.27 9.60
CA TYR A 90 6.23 -0.45 10.11
C TYR A 90 6.41 1.04 9.79
N ASP A 91 7.58 1.61 10.03
CA ASP A 91 7.88 3.02 9.78
C ASP A 91 7.80 3.34 8.28
N SER A 92 8.28 2.43 7.42
CA SER A 92 8.14 2.54 5.97
C SER A 92 6.67 2.52 5.55
N LEU A 93 5.88 1.62 6.14
CA LEU A 93 4.44 1.53 5.86
C LEU A 93 3.71 2.79 6.34
N ALA A 94 4.02 3.28 7.54
CA ALA A 94 3.44 4.49 8.11
C ALA A 94 3.69 5.71 7.21
N ARG A 95 4.91 5.89 6.71
CA ARG A 95 5.23 6.97 5.74
C ARG A 95 4.40 6.86 4.47
N LYS A 96 4.30 5.66 3.89
CA LYS A 96 3.48 5.42 2.69
C LYS A 96 2.00 5.71 2.95
N CYS A 97 1.49 5.38 4.13
CA CYS A 97 0.13 5.69 4.52
C CYS A 97 -0.10 7.20 4.60
N GLU A 98 0.85 7.98 5.14
CA GLU A 98 0.76 9.44 5.16
C GLU A 98 0.80 10.04 3.75
N GLU A 99 1.74 9.60 2.90
CA GLU A 99 1.80 10.03 1.49
C GLU A 99 0.50 9.71 0.72
N LEU A 100 -0.11 8.56 0.99
CA LEU A 100 -1.37 8.18 0.37
C LEU A 100 -2.54 9.03 0.86
N LYS A 101 -2.58 9.38 2.16
CA LYS A 101 -3.61 10.28 2.70
C LYS A 101 -3.53 11.67 2.05
N GLU A 102 -2.32 12.20 1.88
CA GLU A 102 -2.10 13.48 1.20
C GLU A 102 -2.61 13.44 -0.24
N LYS A 103 -2.25 12.40 -1.01
CA LYS A 103 -2.75 12.22 -2.38
C LYS A 103 -4.26 12.09 -2.46
N VAL A 104 -4.88 11.39 -1.51
CA VAL A 104 -6.34 11.26 -1.46
C VAL A 104 -6.98 12.64 -1.21
N ALA A 105 -6.43 13.44 -0.30
CA ALA A 105 -6.92 14.79 -0.03
C ALA A 105 -6.82 15.69 -1.29
N GLU A 106 -5.68 15.68 -1.99
CA GLU A 106 -5.48 16.44 -3.24
C GLU A 106 -6.45 15.99 -4.35
N GLN A 107 -6.67 14.68 -4.48
CA GLN A 107 -7.60 14.13 -5.46
C GLN A 107 -9.05 14.49 -5.11
N GLU A 108 -9.43 14.46 -3.84
CA GLU A 108 -10.75 14.88 -3.39
C GLU A 108 -11.00 16.37 -3.65
N GLU A 109 -10.00 17.22 -3.43
CA GLU A 109 -10.08 18.64 -3.76
C GLU A 109 -10.23 18.87 -5.26
N THR A 110 -9.41 18.17 -6.06
CA THR A 110 -9.48 18.22 -7.53
C THR A 110 -10.86 17.77 -8.02
N LEU A 111 -11.39 16.67 -7.47
CA LEU A 111 -12.72 16.16 -7.82
C LEU A 111 -13.83 17.15 -7.45
N LYS A 112 -13.73 17.79 -6.28
CA LYS A 112 -14.68 18.86 -5.89
C LYS A 112 -14.62 20.02 -6.89
N HIS A 113 -13.43 20.50 -7.22
CA HIS A 113 -13.25 21.60 -8.16
C HIS A 113 -13.79 21.26 -9.56
N LEU A 114 -13.50 20.06 -10.07
CA LEU A 114 -14.01 19.61 -11.37
C LEU A 114 -15.53 19.47 -11.37
N ARG A 115 -16.14 19.00 -10.28
CA ARG A 115 -17.60 18.96 -10.13
C ARG A 115 -18.21 20.36 -10.19
N THR A 116 -17.64 21.32 -9.44
CA THR A 116 -18.09 22.72 -9.48
C THR A 116 -17.99 23.30 -10.90
N LEU A 117 -16.88 23.06 -11.62
CA LEU A 117 -16.71 23.53 -12.99
C LEU A 117 -17.72 22.91 -13.97
N LEU A 118 -18.07 21.63 -13.77
CA LEU A 118 -19.11 20.96 -14.58
C LEU A 118 -20.49 21.60 -14.31
N ASP A 119 -20.81 21.88 -13.06
CA ASP A 119 -22.06 22.52 -12.67
C ASP A 119 -22.14 23.96 -13.21
N GLU A 120 -21.07 24.75 -13.07
CA GLU A 120 -20.96 26.12 -13.61
C GLU A 120 -21.12 26.18 -15.13
N LYS A 121 -20.57 25.18 -15.85
CA LYS A 121 -20.69 25.08 -17.31
C LYS A 121 -22.05 24.51 -17.76
N GLY A 122 -22.95 24.16 -16.84
CA GLY A 122 -24.22 23.49 -17.16
C GLY A 122 -24.02 22.10 -17.76
N LEU A 123 -22.81 21.53 -17.65
CA LEU A 123 -22.46 20.17 -18.08
C LEU A 123 -22.58 19.15 -16.94
N GLY A 124 -23.06 19.59 -15.77
CA GLY A 124 -23.44 18.72 -14.69
C GLY A 124 -24.48 17.69 -15.15
N MET A 125 -24.45 16.51 -14.54
CA MET A 125 -25.30 15.38 -14.91
C MET A 125 -26.80 15.74 -14.83
N GLU A 126 -27.16 16.60 -13.89
CA GLU A 126 -28.52 17.10 -13.70
C GLU A 126 -28.91 18.10 -14.80
N ALA A 127 -28.04 19.06 -15.11
CA ALA A 127 -28.26 20.05 -16.16
C ALA A 127 -28.36 19.41 -17.56
N THR A 128 -27.50 18.43 -17.85
CA THR A 128 -27.50 17.69 -19.11
C THR A 128 -28.80 16.87 -19.27
N THR A 129 -29.32 16.30 -18.17
CA THR A 129 -30.57 15.54 -18.18
C THR A 129 -31.79 16.45 -18.42
N VAL A 130 -31.78 17.66 -17.85
CA VAL A 130 -32.83 18.67 -18.06
C VAL A 130 -32.83 19.17 -19.50
N GLU A 131 -31.66 19.46 -20.08
CA GLU A 131 -31.56 19.85 -21.49
C GLU A 131 -32.08 18.73 -22.42
N PHE A 132 -31.73 17.48 -22.14
CA PHE A 132 -32.22 16.33 -22.92
C PHE A 132 -33.74 16.19 -22.83
N GLN A 133 -34.35 16.32 -21.65
CA GLN A 133 -35.81 16.32 -21.48
C GLN A 133 -36.49 17.44 -22.29
N ASN A 134 -35.92 18.63 -22.26
CA ASN A 134 -36.43 19.76 -23.04
C ASN A 134 -36.36 19.50 -24.55
N LEU A 135 -35.28 18.88 -25.02
CA LEU A 135 -35.10 18.53 -26.42
C LEU A 135 -36.12 17.48 -26.89
N VAL A 136 -36.38 16.46 -26.07
CA VAL A 136 -37.40 15.43 -26.33
C VAL A 136 -38.80 16.04 -26.38
N LYS A 137 -39.15 16.93 -25.45
CA LYS A 137 -40.44 17.66 -25.49
C LYS A 137 -40.59 18.46 -26.79
N LYS A 138 -39.55 19.20 -27.16
CA LYS A 138 -39.55 20.05 -28.36
C LYS A 138 -39.71 19.24 -29.64
N GLN A 139 -39.04 18.08 -29.74
CA GLN A 139 -39.26 17.15 -30.85
C GLN A 139 -40.68 16.59 -30.85
N GLY A 140 -41.23 16.22 -29.69
CA GLY A 140 -42.61 15.74 -29.57
C GLY A 140 -43.64 16.78 -30.05
N GLU A 141 -43.45 18.04 -29.69
CA GLU A 141 -44.28 19.15 -30.17
C GLU A 141 -44.15 19.38 -31.67
N GLN A 142 -42.93 19.32 -32.22
CA GLN A 142 -42.70 19.45 -33.66
C GLN A 142 -43.34 18.30 -34.43
N PHE A 143 -43.25 17.07 -33.92
CA PHE A 143 -43.91 15.91 -34.51
C PHE A 143 -45.44 16.05 -34.49
N GLN A 144 -46.02 16.49 -33.36
CA GLN A 144 -47.45 16.77 -33.29
C GLN A 144 -47.89 17.87 -34.26
N LYS A 145 -47.11 18.95 -34.39
CA LYS A 145 -47.38 20.01 -35.37
C LYS A 145 -47.31 19.49 -36.81
N PHE A 146 -46.34 18.64 -37.11
CA PHE A 146 -46.21 17.99 -38.42
C PHE A 146 -47.42 17.12 -38.75
N ILE A 147 -47.85 16.26 -37.82
CA ILE A 147 -49.05 15.41 -38.01
C ILE A 147 -50.31 16.25 -38.16
N LYS A 148 -50.48 17.32 -37.38
CA LYS A 148 -51.60 18.25 -37.55
C LYS A 148 -51.58 18.94 -38.91
N GLY A 149 -50.42 19.41 -39.37
CA GLY A 149 -50.26 20.03 -40.69
C GLY A 149 -50.57 19.08 -41.84
N LEU A 150 -50.16 17.81 -41.74
CA LEU A 150 -50.55 16.75 -42.68
C LEU A 150 -52.06 16.49 -42.66
N GLY A 151 -52.66 16.43 -41.47
CA GLY A 151 -54.11 16.26 -41.32
C GLY A 151 -54.91 17.46 -41.86
N GLU A 152 -54.34 18.66 -41.84
CA GLU A 152 -54.92 19.87 -42.43
C GLU A 152 -54.74 19.92 -43.95
N SER A 153 -53.60 19.47 -44.49
CA SER A 153 -53.38 19.40 -45.95
C SER A 153 -54.18 18.29 -46.63
N LEU A 154 -54.65 17.30 -45.87
CA LEU A 154 -55.51 16.21 -46.33
C LEU A 154 -57.01 16.53 -46.20
N LYS A 155 -57.39 17.72 -45.69
CA LYS A 155 -58.79 18.16 -45.74
C LYS A 155 -59.15 18.49 -47.19
N PRO A 156 -60.18 17.86 -47.78
CA PRO A 156 -60.57 18.15 -49.15
C PRO A 156 -61.03 19.61 -49.27
N GLU A 157 -60.53 20.32 -50.30
CA GLU A 157 -61.11 21.59 -50.71
C GLU A 157 -62.61 21.40 -50.93
N LYS A 158 -63.42 22.19 -50.22
CA LYS A 158 -64.85 22.25 -50.50
C LYS A 158 -65.01 22.74 -51.95
N PRO A 159 -65.73 22.01 -52.82
CA PRO A 159 -66.04 22.50 -54.15
C PRO A 159 -66.95 23.72 -54.01
N GLY A 160 -66.69 24.73 -54.82
CA GLY A 160 -67.34 26.03 -54.76
C GLY A 160 -68.85 25.97 -54.98
N ASP A 161 -69.53 26.94 -54.36
CA ASP A 161 -70.62 27.75 -54.92
C ASP A 161 -70.71 29.05 -54.11
#